data_AF-A0A385DC92-F1
#
_entry.id   AF-A0A385DC92-F1
#
_cell.length_a   1.000
_cell.length_b   1.000
_cell.length_c   1.000
_cell.angle_alpha   90.00
_cell.angle_beta   90.00
_cell.angle_gamma   90.00
#
_symmetry.space_group_name_H-M   'P 1'
#
loop_
_entity.id
_entity.type
_entity.pdbx_description
1 polymer ?
#
loop_
_entity_poly.entity_id
_entity_poly.type
_entity_poly.pdbx_seq_one_letter_code
_entity_poly.pdbx_strand_id
1 'polypeptide(L)'
;MRTRLATRSARLLLAAAAATALAATTTACGPEDNGAAAPAASASDSADASAGTDSGTGGADSGAEDSGNEAGAGADKGGDKGGVGQSCGTNDLDLTLTPKSQAGGYYQVTAKAKSGITCYLDVNTPSVSFGSNPEGVASPVGQGGEDPIKLTGSAVAYTGISPKTTKGDAGVEFENVIVSVTDEDPNPAELALPEPAVVEKPIVTNWSTNPGETVPVIV
;
A
#
# COMPACT_ATOMS: atom_id res chain seq x y z
N MET A 1 -3.84 -35.62 -57.51
CA MET A 1 -4.09 -34.33 -58.19
C MET A 1 -5.51 -33.87 -57.90
N ARG A 2 -5.67 -32.80 -57.10
CA ARG A 2 -6.70 -31.74 -57.22
C ARG A 2 -6.58 -30.78 -56.03
N THR A 3 -5.76 -29.77 -56.27
CA THR A 3 -5.64 -28.48 -55.58
C THR A 3 -6.92 -27.65 -55.74
N ARG A 4 -7.36 -26.88 -54.72
CA ARG A 4 -7.81 -25.45 -54.73
C ARG A 4 -7.82 -24.93 -53.27
N LEU A 5 -6.88 -24.07 -52.86
CA LEU A 5 -6.79 -22.59 -52.94
C LEU A 5 -7.69 -21.78 -51.99
N ALA A 6 -7.01 -20.88 -51.26
CA ALA A 6 -7.43 -19.97 -50.20
C ALA A 6 -8.36 -18.82 -50.64
N THR A 7 -9.02 -18.18 -49.66
CA THR A 7 -9.54 -16.79 -49.70
C THR A 7 -9.95 -16.40 -48.28
N ARG A 8 -9.73 -15.22 -47.70
CA ARG A 8 -8.91 -14.02 -47.93
C ARG A 8 -8.96 -13.25 -46.59
N SER A 9 -7.84 -12.71 -46.14
CA SER A 9 -7.80 -11.71 -45.07
C SER A 9 -8.40 -10.39 -45.57
N ALA A 10 -9.25 -9.77 -44.77
CA ALA A 10 -9.67 -8.38 -44.95
C ALA A 10 -9.08 -7.55 -43.80
N ARG A 11 -8.01 -6.82 -44.09
CA ARG A 11 -7.52 -5.70 -43.27
C ARG A 11 -8.45 -4.51 -43.55
N LEU A 12 -9.14 -4.01 -42.53
CA LEU A 12 -9.74 -2.68 -42.58
C LEU A 12 -8.71 -1.69 -42.02
N LEU A 13 -8.29 -0.75 -42.86
CA LEU A 13 -7.49 0.41 -42.48
C LEU A 13 -8.37 1.65 -42.47
N LEU A 14 -7.96 2.60 -41.62
CA LEU A 14 -8.05 4.05 -41.76
C LEU A 14 -9.39 4.76 -41.47
N ALA A 15 -9.38 5.59 -40.42
CA ALA A 15 -9.71 7.02 -40.57
C ALA A 15 -9.00 7.84 -39.48
N ALA A 16 -8.29 8.87 -39.92
CA ALA A 16 -7.60 9.85 -39.11
C ALA A 16 -8.41 11.16 -39.03
N ALA A 17 -8.00 11.99 -38.06
CA ALA A 17 -8.18 13.44 -37.95
C ALA A 17 -9.49 13.97 -37.31
N ALA A 18 -9.34 14.63 -36.17
CA ALA A 18 -9.55 16.08 -36.09
C ALA A 18 -8.86 16.64 -34.84
N ALA A 19 -7.95 17.58 -35.06
CA ALA A 19 -7.34 18.40 -34.03
C ALA A 19 -8.39 19.38 -33.47
N THR A 20 -8.45 19.52 -32.15
CA THR A 20 -9.02 20.71 -31.51
C THR A 20 -7.91 21.38 -30.71
N ALA A 21 -7.35 22.43 -31.30
CA ALA A 21 -6.58 23.42 -30.56
C ALA A 21 -7.57 24.32 -29.83
N LEU A 22 -7.50 24.39 -28.50
CA LEU A 22 -8.17 25.43 -27.74
C LEU A 22 -7.11 26.39 -27.19
N ALA A 23 -7.21 27.63 -27.67
CA ALA A 23 -6.31 28.72 -27.36
C ALA A 23 -6.50 29.25 -25.92
N ALA A 24 -5.43 29.86 -25.44
CA ALA A 24 -5.19 30.40 -24.11
C ALA A 24 -6.22 31.43 -23.62
N THR A 25 -6.39 31.47 -22.30
CA THR A 25 -6.57 32.74 -21.57
C THR A 25 -5.59 32.80 -20.41
N THR A 26 -4.67 33.74 -20.51
CA THR A 26 -3.80 34.22 -19.45
C THR A 26 -4.62 35.04 -18.46
N THR A 27 -4.57 34.70 -17.17
CA THR A 27 -4.82 35.68 -16.11
C THR A 27 -3.58 35.74 -15.22
N ALA A 28 -2.71 36.69 -15.56
CA ALA A 28 -1.75 37.24 -14.64
C ALA A 28 -2.51 38.17 -13.67
N CYS A 29 -2.38 37.94 -12.37
CA CYS A 29 -2.53 38.99 -11.37
C CYS A 29 -1.33 38.87 -10.43
N GLY A 30 -0.63 40.00 -10.29
CA GLY A 30 0.65 40.14 -9.61
C GLY A 30 0.58 40.14 -8.09
N PRO A 31 1.68 40.55 -7.43
CA PRO A 31 2.03 40.21 -6.07
C PRO A 31 1.42 41.19 -5.06
N GLU A 32 1.08 40.68 -3.88
CA GLU A 32 0.88 41.52 -2.69
C GLU A 32 1.83 41.06 -1.58
N ASP A 33 2.68 42.01 -1.22
CA ASP A 33 3.68 42.01 -0.17
C ASP A 33 3.13 41.57 1.20
N ASN A 34 3.88 40.70 1.88
CA ASN A 34 3.94 40.74 3.34
C ASN A 34 5.40 40.66 3.78
N GLY A 35 5.85 41.79 4.34
CA GLY A 35 7.24 42.09 4.61
C GLY A 35 7.90 41.26 5.70
N ALA A 36 9.19 41.02 5.44
CA ALA A 36 10.33 41.28 6.31
C ALA A 36 10.25 40.88 7.79
N ALA A 37 11.06 39.87 8.17
CA ALA A 37 12.18 40.07 9.09
C ALA A 37 13.13 38.87 9.06
N ALA A 38 14.37 39.12 8.65
CA ALA A 38 15.57 38.44 9.11
C ALA A 38 16.61 39.56 9.38
N PRO A 39 17.76 39.33 10.06
CA PRO A 39 18.28 38.12 10.69
C PRO A 39 18.82 38.38 12.13
N ALA A 40 19.30 37.35 12.84
CA ALA A 40 20.54 37.44 13.65
C ALA A 40 20.91 36.08 14.27
N ALA A 41 22.16 35.69 14.07
CA ALA A 41 22.85 34.62 14.75
C ALA A 41 23.41 35.09 16.11
N SER A 42 23.55 34.18 17.08
CA SER A 42 24.85 33.73 17.64
C SER A 42 24.72 33.09 19.02
N ALA A 43 25.38 31.93 19.14
CA ALA A 43 26.17 31.35 20.24
C ALA A 43 25.98 31.82 21.70
N SER A 44 25.94 30.83 22.62
CA SER A 44 26.99 30.51 23.63
C SER A 44 26.39 29.50 24.64
N ASP A 45 26.91 28.29 24.82
CA ASP A 45 28.14 27.81 25.47
C ASP A 45 27.99 27.55 26.99
N SER A 46 28.57 26.42 27.42
CA SER A 46 28.95 25.99 28.79
C SER A 46 27.83 25.58 29.77
N ALA A 47 27.99 24.67 30.73
CA ALA A 47 28.92 23.59 31.08
C ALA A 47 28.41 23.05 32.45
N ASP A 48 28.49 21.74 32.72
CA ASP A 48 28.82 21.10 34.04
C ASP A 48 28.69 19.56 33.83
N ALA A 49 29.75 18.75 33.84
CA ALA A 49 30.47 18.21 35.02
C ALA A 49 29.52 17.37 35.92
N SER A 50 29.78 16.17 36.42
CA SER A 50 30.96 15.33 36.69
C SER A 50 30.44 13.89 36.98
N ALA A 51 31.12 12.84 36.52
CA ALA A 51 31.98 11.92 37.30
C ALA A 51 31.32 10.62 37.81
N GLY A 52 32.13 9.54 37.81
CA GLY A 52 31.90 8.26 38.51
C GLY A 52 31.71 7.07 37.55
N THR A 53 32.74 6.41 36.98
CA THR A 53 33.82 5.60 37.59
C THR A 53 33.45 4.12 37.79
N ASP A 54 34.34 3.26 37.25
CA ASP A 54 34.63 1.83 37.51
C ASP A 54 33.64 0.76 36.98
N SER A 55 34.03 -0.16 36.07
CA SER A 55 35.10 -1.19 36.04
C SER A 55 34.58 -2.56 36.49
N GLY A 56 34.91 -3.62 35.73
CA GLY A 56 34.72 -5.02 36.16
C GLY A 56 34.10 -5.92 35.07
N THR A 57 34.80 -6.27 33.99
CA THR A 57 35.72 -7.42 33.85
C THR A 57 35.04 -8.78 33.63
N GLY A 58 35.38 -9.40 32.49
CA GLY A 58 35.49 -10.85 32.28
C GLY A 58 34.19 -11.55 31.87
N GLY A 59 34.09 -12.26 30.75
CA GLY A 59 35.11 -12.76 29.83
C GLY A 59 34.71 -14.17 29.40
N ALA A 60 34.93 -14.46 28.10
CA ALA A 60 35.17 -15.78 27.50
C ALA A 60 34.07 -16.85 27.65
N ASP A 61 33.85 -17.79 26.75
CA ASP A 61 34.25 -18.15 25.39
C ASP A 61 33.52 -19.49 25.14
N SER A 62 33.54 -20.00 23.91
CA SER A 62 33.17 -21.37 23.50
C SER A 62 31.68 -21.73 23.56
N GLY A 63 30.97 -22.01 22.47
CA GLY A 63 31.40 -22.69 21.25
C GLY A 63 31.04 -24.17 21.38
N ALA A 64 30.03 -24.64 20.65
CA ALA A 64 29.92 -26.03 20.19
C ALA A 64 28.76 -26.15 19.19
N GLU A 65 29.09 -26.79 18.09
CA GLU A 65 28.27 -27.07 16.92
C GLU A 65 27.39 -28.30 17.14
N ASP A 66 26.44 -28.45 16.20
CA ASP A 66 26.13 -29.70 15.48
C ASP A 66 24.78 -30.41 15.72
N SER A 67 24.31 -30.87 14.55
CA SER A 67 23.46 -32.00 14.19
C SER A 67 21.97 -31.99 14.56
N GLY A 68 21.16 -32.04 13.50
CA GLY A 68 19.71 -32.06 13.54
C GLY A 68 19.09 -33.42 13.82
N ASN A 69 17.76 -33.47 13.85
CA ASN A 69 16.97 -34.52 13.19
C ASN A 69 15.50 -34.08 13.09
N GLU A 70 14.79 -34.84 12.28
CA GLU A 70 13.59 -34.61 11.51
C GLU A 70 12.25 -34.56 12.29
N ALA A 71 11.25 -34.09 11.55
CA ALA A 71 9.86 -34.55 11.49
C ALA A 71 8.96 -34.38 12.73
N GLY A 72 7.91 -33.58 12.55
CA GLY A 72 6.75 -33.55 13.43
C GLY A 72 5.64 -32.69 12.87
N ALA A 73 4.81 -33.26 11.99
CA ALA A 73 3.49 -32.74 11.67
C ALA A 73 2.64 -32.64 12.96
N GLY A 74 1.82 -31.59 13.08
CA GLY A 74 0.68 -31.64 13.98
C GLY A 74 0.28 -30.34 14.66
N ALA A 75 -0.82 -29.81 14.16
CA ALA A 75 -1.98 -29.35 14.95
C ALA A 75 -1.89 -28.02 15.71
N ASP A 76 -2.75 -27.11 15.23
CA ASP A 76 -3.73 -26.37 16.03
C ASP A 76 -3.32 -26.01 17.47
N LYS A 77 -2.76 -24.81 17.63
CA LYS A 77 -2.87 -24.11 18.91
C LYS A 77 -4.23 -23.43 19.01
N GLY A 78 -5.20 -24.21 19.48
CA GLY A 78 -6.41 -23.68 20.09
C GLY A 78 -6.09 -23.00 21.43
N GLY A 79 -6.49 -21.73 21.53
CA GLY A 79 -6.57 -20.87 22.73
C GLY A 79 -6.90 -19.47 22.20
N ASP A 80 -7.98 -18.76 22.56
CA ASP A 80 -8.74 -18.73 23.80
C ASP A 80 -10.19 -18.31 23.54
N LYS A 81 -11.09 -18.72 24.44
CA LYS A 81 -12.51 -18.34 24.46
C LYS A 81 -12.64 -16.90 24.98
N GLY A 82 -12.68 -15.96 24.03
CA GLY A 82 -12.91 -14.53 24.28
C GLY A 82 -13.46 -13.80 23.06
N GLY A 83 -14.60 -14.26 22.51
CA GLY A 83 -15.57 -13.42 21.79
C GLY A 83 -15.20 -12.74 20.46
N VAL A 84 -13.95 -12.75 20.00
CA VAL A 84 -13.57 -12.32 18.65
C VAL A 84 -13.21 -13.55 17.84
N GLY A 85 -13.85 -13.74 16.69
CA GLY A 85 -13.46 -14.81 15.77
C GLY A 85 -12.06 -14.55 15.22
N GLN A 86 -11.51 -15.53 14.52
CA GLN A 86 -10.18 -15.46 13.90
C GLN A 86 -9.96 -14.12 13.18
N SER A 87 -8.79 -13.50 13.36
CA SER A 87 -8.40 -12.35 12.54
C SER A 87 -8.31 -12.77 11.07
N CYS A 88 -8.64 -11.87 10.15
CA CYS A 88 -8.46 -12.17 8.74
C CYS A 88 -6.96 -12.20 8.41
N GLY A 89 -6.49 -13.25 7.75
CA GLY A 89 -5.27 -13.20 6.95
C GLY A 89 -5.59 -12.83 5.51
N THR A 90 -4.62 -12.33 4.75
CA THR A 90 -4.84 -11.99 3.32
C THR A 90 -5.22 -13.23 2.51
N ASN A 91 -4.70 -14.41 2.85
CA ASN A 91 -5.07 -15.68 2.22
C ASN A 91 -6.53 -16.12 2.49
N ASP A 92 -7.21 -15.53 3.46
CA ASP A 92 -8.62 -15.78 3.79
C ASP A 92 -9.58 -14.95 2.93
N LEU A 93 -9.04 -13.98 2.18
CA LEU A 93 -9.80 -12.99 1.45
C LEU A 93 -9.69 -13.20 -0.06
N ASP A 94 -10.80 -12.94 -0.75
CA ASP A 94 -10.82 -12.64 -2.16
C ASP A 94 -10.62 -11.13 -2.30
N LEU A 95 -9.43 -10.73 -2.77
CA LEU A 95 -9.08 -9.34 -3.03
C LEU A 95 -9.24 -9.02 -4.51
N THR A 96 -9.85 -7.89 -4.82
CA THR A 96 -9.88 -7.35 -6.18
C THR A 96 -9.49 -5.89 -6.21
N LEU A 97 -8.86 -5.46 -7.30
CA LEU A 97 -8.41 -4.10 -7.49
C LEU A 97 -9.23 -3.43 -8.59
N THR A 98 -9.80 -2.27 -8.32
CA THR A 98 -10.60 -1.50 -9.29
C THR A 98 -10.07 -0.07 -9.42
N PRO A 99 -9.74 0.42 -10.63
CA PRO A 99 -9.30 1.80 -10.81
C PRO A 99 -10.47 2.76 -10.64
N LYS A 100 -10.21 3.91 -10.03
CA LYS A 100 -11.18 4.95 -9.71
C LYS A 100 -10.61 6.29 -10.15
N SER A 101 -11.45 7.15 -10.72
CA SER A 101 -11.03 8.45 -11.27
C SER A 101 -11.07 9.63 -10.27
N GLN A 102 -11.56 9.41 -9.05
CA GLN A 102 -11.62 10.46 -8.03
C GLN A 102 -10.23 10.73 -7.45
N ALA A 103 -10.05 11.90 -6.82
CA ALA A 103 -8.78 12.29 -6.16
C ALA A 103 -7.52 12.17 -7.05
N GLY A 104 -7.66 12.40 -8.37
CA GLY A 104 -6.54 12.31 -9.32
C GLY A 104 -6.23 10.89 -9.81
N GLY A 105 -7.06 9.90 -9.44
CA GLY A 105 -6.85 8.50 -9.79
C GLY A 105 -6.36 7.69 -8.59
N TYR A 106 -7.07 6.63 -8.23
CA TYR A 106 -6.63 5.69 -7.20
C TYR A 106 -7.14 4.27 -7.51
N TYR A 107 -6.59 3.28 -6.82
CA TYR A 107 -7.08 1.91 -6.87
C TYR A 107 -7.89 1.60 -5.62
N GLN A 108 -9.13 1.15 -5.80
CA GLN A 108 -9.95 0.64 -4.72
C GLN A 108 -9.74 -0.87 -4.61
N VAL A 109 -9.19 -1.31 -3.49
CA VAL A 109 -9.18 -2.73 -3.12
C VAL A 109 -10.54 -3.08 -2.54
N THR A 110 -11.11 -4.20 -2.98
CA THR A 110 -12.29 -4.81 -2.40
C THR A 110 -11.89 -6.11 -1.75
N ALA A 111 -12.19 -6.26 -0.46
CA ALA A 111 -11.91 -7.45 0.33
C ALA A 111 -13.21 -8.16 0.71
N LYS A 112 -13.28 -9.45 0.41
CA LYS A 112 -14.38 -10.34 0.84
C LYS A 112 -13.81 -11.60 1.45
N ALA A 113 -14.42 -12.09 2.52
CA ALA A 113 -14.08 -13.41 3.04
C ALA A 113 -14.38 -14.49 1.97
N LYS A 114 -13.46 -15.43 1.80
CA LYS A 114 -13.69 -16.61 0.96
C LYS A 114 -14.89 -17.41 1.48
N SER A 115 -15.49 -18.19 0.58
CA SER A 115 -16.66 -19.02 0.92
C SER A 115 -16.39 -19.91 2.13
N GLY A 116 -17.27 -19.85 3.13
CA GLY A 116 -17.15 -20.62 4.37
C GLY A 116 -16.26 -20.00 5.45
N ILE A 117 -15.59 -18.88 5.17
CA ILE A 117 -14.76 -18.16 6.15
C ILE A 117 -15.58 -17.10 6.88
N THR A 118 -15.30 -16.94 8.17
CA THR A 118 -15.70 -15.79 8.96
C THR A 118 -14.50 -15.31 9.74
N CYS A 119 -14.09 -14.07 9.50
CA CYS A 119 -12.92 -13.48 10.15
C CYS A 119 -13.18 -12.00 10.48
N TYR A 120 -12.33 -11.43 11.32
CA TYR A 120 -12.37 -10.03 11.71
C TYR A 120 -11.16 -9.30 11.12
N LEU A 121 -11.43 -8.28 10.31
CA LEU A 121 -10.41 -7.47 9.66
C LEU A 121 -10.14 -6.23 10.50
N ASP A 122 -8.92 -6.08 10.99
CA ASP A 122 -8.50 -4.88 11.70
C ASP A 122 -8.48 -3.67 10.76
N VAL A 123 -9.06 -2.57 11.22
CA VAL A 123 -9.38 -1.43 10.34
C VAL A 123 -8.13 -0.61 9.97
N ASN A 124 -7.18 -0.52 10.90
CA ASN A 124 -6.08 0.44 10.84
C ASN A 124 -4.74 -0.17 10.46
N THR A 125 -4.76 -1.36 9.83
CA THR A 125 -3.56 -2.14 9.55
C THR A 125 -3.29 -2.49 8.08
N PRO A 126 -4.02 -2.00 7.05
CA PRO A 126 -3.66 -2.37 5.68
C PRO A 126 -2.24 -1.92 5.36
N SER A 127 -1.49 -2.79 4.71
CA SER A 127 -0.14 -2.52 4.24
C SER A 127 -0.06 -2.81 2.76
N VAL A 128 0.62 -1.93 2.04
CA VAL A 128 0.76 -2.03 0.59
C VAL A 128 2.20 -1.81 0.20
N SER A 129 2.70 -2.58 -0.75
CA SER A 129 4.02 -2.35 -1.32
C SER A 129 4.06 -2.50 -2.83
N PHE A 130 4.90 -1.68 -3.45
CA PHE A 130 5.24 -1.73 -4.86
C PHE A 130 6.71 -2.12 -4.99
N GLY A 131 6.95 -3.36 -5.43
CA GLY A 131 8.29 -3.94 -5.44
C GLY A 131 8.89 -4.09 -4.04
N SER A 132 10.21 -4.14 -3.97
CA SER A 132 10.98 -4.40 -2.73
C SER A 132 11.60 -3.14 -2.11
N ASN A 133 11.46 -1.98 -2.75
CA ASN A 133 12.05 -0.75 -2.25
C ASN A 133 11.21 -0.17 -1.10
N PRO A 134 11.82 0.34 -0.02
CA PRO A 134 11.09 0.90 1.12
C PRO A 134 10.24 2.13 0.73
N GLU A 135 10.63 2.88 -0.30
CA GLU A 135 9.86 4.01 -0.82
C GLU A 135 8.58 3.60 -1.56
N GLY A 136 8.45 2.33 -1.91
CA GLY A 136 7.24 1.74 -2.50
C GLY A 136 6.25 1.21 -1.46
N VAL A 137 6.58 1.29 -0.16
CA VAL A 137 5.71 0.81 0.93
C VAL A 137 4.79 1.93 1.40
N ALA A 138 3.53 1.60 1.65
CA ALA A 138 2.50 2.49 2.18
C ALA A 138 1.83 1.85 3.39
N SER A 139 1.76 2.64 4.46
CA SER A 139 1.01 2.35 5.68
C SER A 139 -0.30 3.16 5.70
N PRO A 140 -1.28 2.78 6.53
CA PRO A 140 -2.61 3.38 6.48
C PRO A 140 -2.59 4.85 6.89
N VAL A 141 -3.34 5.66 6.15
CA VAL A 141 -3.60 7.07 6.45
C VAL A 141 -5.10 7.35 6.57
N GLY A 142 -5.42 8.46 7.23
CA GLY A 142 -6.79 8.92 7.44
C GLY A 142 -7.35 8.55 8.80
N GLN A 143 -8.61 8.94 9.05
CA GLN A 143 -9.32 8.56 10.27
C GLN A 143 -9.63 7.06 10.21
N GLY A 144 -9.25 6.36 11.26
CA GLY A 144 -9.44 4.93 11.41
C GLY A 144 -10.83 4.57 11.94
N GLY A 145 -11.05 3.27 12.10
CA GLY A 145 -12.17 2.73 12.87
C GLY A 145 -11.68 2.16 14.20
N GLU A 146 -12.56 2.08 15.20
CA GLU A 146 -12.25 1.45 16.49
C GLU A 146 -12.55 -0.05 16.48
N ASP A 147 -13.64 -0.44 15.82
CA ASP A 147 -14.11 -1.84 15.79
C ASP A 147 -13.62 -2.58 14.54
N PRO A 148 -13.12 -3.82 14.68
CA PRO A 148 -12.79 -4.68 13.54
C PRO A 148 -14.01 -4.98 12.65
N ILE A 149 -13.79 -5.07 11.34
CA ILE A 149 -14.84 -5.39 10.37
C ILE A 149 -15.03 -6.90 10.31
N LYS A 150 -16.21 -7.38 10.70
CA LYS A 150 -16.57 -8.79 10.54
C LYS A 150 -16.85 -9.09 9.06
N LEU A 151 -16.01 -9.92 8.44
CA LEU A 151 -16.22 -10.42 7.08
C LEU A 151 -16.81 -11.83 7.12
N THR A 152 -17.99 -11.98 6.52
CA THR A 152 -18.70 -13.25 6.36
C THR A 152 -19.75 -13.11 5.26
N GLY A 153 -20.04 -14.19 4.53
CA GLY A 153 -21.04 -14.20 3.47
C GLY A 153 -20.77 -13.14 2.41
N SER A 154 -21.63 -12.12 2.31
CA SER A 154 -21.53 -11.03 1.34
C SER A 154 -20.93 -9.73 1.91
N ALA A 155 -20.47 -9.72 3.16
CA ALA A 155 -19.84 -8.55 3.76
C ALA A 155 -18.55 -8.19 3.00
N VAL A 156 -18.30 -6.88 2.87
CA VAL A 156 -17.22 -6.34 2.07
C VAL A 156 -16.51 -5.24 2.85
N ALA A 157 -15.19 -5.22 2.77
CA ALA A 157 -14.37 -4.10 3.19
C ALA A 157 -13.63 -3.51 1.99
N TYR A 158 -13.25 -2.25 2.09
CA TYR A 158 -12.58 -1.48 1.05
C TYR A 158 -11.37 -0.76 1.63
N THR A 159 -10.33 -0.58 0.82
CA THR A 159 -9.28 0.42 1.06
C THR A 159 -8.91 1.08 -0.27
N GLY A 160 -8.43 2.32 -0.21
CA GLY A 160 -7.94 3.07 -1.37
C GLY A 160 -6.43 3.15 -1.38
N ILE A 161 -5.83 2.88 -2.53
CA ILE A 161 -4.39 2.98 -2.77
C ILE A 161 -4.17 4.10 -3.78
N SER A 162 -3.45 5.15 -3.37
CA SER A 162 -2.91 6.13 -4.31
C SER A 162 -1.44 5.80 -4.56
N PRO A 163 -1.04 5.42 -5.78
CA PRO A 163 0.35 5.06 -6.07
C PRO A 163 1.28 6.28 -6.02
N LYS A 164 0.72 7.48 -6.18
CA LYS A 164 1.49 8.73 -6.29
C LYS A 164 0.81 9.88 -5.58
N THR A 165 1.53 10.46 -4.62
CA THR A 165 1.05 11.63 -3.86
C THR A 165 1.79 12.92 -4.22
N THR A 166 2.84 12.85 -5.04
CA THR A 166 3.63 14.00 -5.45
C THR A 166 3.27 14.48 -6.87
N LYS A 167 3.75 15.67 -7.22
CA LYS A 167 3.64 16.25 -8.58
C LYS A 167 4.89 16.03 -9.43
N GLY A 168 5.95 15.43 -8.89
CA GLY A 168 7.22 15.21 -9.59
C GLY A 168 7.13 14.04 -10.57
N ASP A 169 8.19 13.82 -11.36
CA ASP A 169 8.28 12.72 -12.33
C ASP A 169 9.30 11.66 -11.89
N ALA A 170 9.63 11.60 -10.58
CA ALA A 170 10.67 10.74 -10.06
C ALA A 170 10.20 9.30 -9.76
N GLY A 171 8.90 9.04 -9.91
CA GLY A 171 8.31 7.74 -9.64
C GLY A 171 8.79 6.62 -10.55
N VAL A 172 8.59 5.40 -10.10
CA VAL A 172 8.96 4.16 -10.80
C VAL A 172 7.70 3.43 -11.25
N GLU A 173 7.70 2.90 -12.47
CA GLU A 173 6.57 2.14 -12.99
C GLU A 173 6.53 0.72 -12.44
N PHE A 174 5.35 0.28 -12.02
CA PHE A 174 5.06 -1.08 -11.59
C PHE A 174 3.82 -1.62 -12.29
N GLU A 175 3.78 -2.94 -12.47
CA GLU A 175 2.63 -3.65 -13.05
C GLU A 175 1.79 -4.38 -11.99
N ASN A 176 2.33 -4.55 -10.78
CA ASN A 176 1.68 -5.24 -9.68
C ASN A 176 1.76 -4.42 -8.39
N VAL A 177 0.84 -4.71 -7.49
CA VAL A 177 0.83 -4.21 -6.11
C VAL A 177 0.69 -5.38 -5.15
N ILE A 178 1.46 -5.37 -4.07
CA ILE A 178 1.37 -6.34 -3.00
C ILE A 178 0.50 -5.74 -1.90
N VAL A 179 -0.55 -6.44 -1.50
CA VAL A 179 -1.51 -6.00 -0.48
C VAL A 179 -1.52 -6.99 0.66
N SER A 180 -1.43 -6.47 1.88
CA SER A 180 -1.57 -7.22 3.12
C SER A 180 -2.62 -6.58 4.02
N VAL A 181 -3.31 -7.39 4.80
CA VAL A 181 -4.22 -6.89 5.84
C VAL A 181 -3.51 -6.37 7.08
N THR A 182 -2.25 -6.79 7.30
CA THR A 182 -1.34 -6.36 8.36
C THR A 182 0.11 -6.36 7.85
N ASP A 183 1.00 -5.56 8.43
CA ASP A 183 2.44 -5.56 8.07
C ASP A 183 3.13 -6.92 8.31
N GLU A 184 2.63 -7.71 9.25
CA GLU A 184 3.18 -9.02 9.62
C GLU A 184 2.51 -10.20 8.90
N ASP A 185 1.69 -9.93 7.87
CA ASP A 185 0.98 -11.00 7.16
C ASP A 185 1.99 -11.92 6.43
N PRO A 186 2.04 -13.23 6.76
CA PRO A 186 2.96 -14.16 6.11
C PRO A 186 2.58 -14.51 4.67
N ASN A 187 1.35 -14.19 4.23
CA ASN A 187 0.81 -14.54 2.93
C ASN A 187 0.19 -13.31 2.22
N PRO A 188 1.00 -12.27 1.91
CA PRO A 188 0.50 -11.11 1.19
C PRO A 188 -0.01 -11.50 -0.21
N ALA A 189 -0.97 -10.75 -0.73
CA ALA A 189 -1.52 -10.98 -2.08
C ALA A 189 -0.86 -10.05 -3.09
N GLU A 190 -0.32 -10.61 -4.17
CA GLU A 190 0.08 -9.84 -5.33
C GLU A 190 -1.11 -9.69 -6.28
N LEU A 191 -1.47 -8.44 -6.59
CA LEU A 191 -2.57 -8.08 -7.49
C LEU A 191 -1.98 -7.36 -8.71
N ALA A 192 -2.37 -7.81 -9.90
CA ALA A 192 -2.04 -7.11 -11.13
C ALA A 192 -2.77 -5.77 -11.21
N LEU A 193 -2.04 -4.72 -11.58
CA LEU A 193 -2.62 -3.42 -11.89
C LEU A 193 -3.31 -3.50 -13.27
N PRO A 194 -4.46 -2.82 -13.45
CA PRO A 194 -5.13 -2.74 -14.75
C PRO A 194 -4.24 -2.16 -15.86
N GLU A 195 -3.37 -1.22 -15.49
CA GLU A 195 -2.35 -0.58 -16.33
C GLU A 195 -1.14 -0.29 -15.43
N PRO A 196 0.10 -0.23 -16.00
CA PRO A 196 1.28 0.15 -15.23
C PRO A 196 1.09 1.50 -14.52
N ALA A 197 1.48 1.58 -13.26
CA ALA A 197 1.35 2.79 -12.45
C ALA A 197 2.72 3.35 -12.09
N VAL A 198 2.89 4.66 -12.26
CA VAL A 198 4.04 5.40 -11.71
C VAL A 198 3.82 5.57 -10.21
N VAL A 199 4.72 4.99 -9.42
CA VAL A 199 4.67 5.00 -7.94
C VAL A 199 5.68 5.98 -7.39
N GLU A 200 5.21 6.91 -6.56
CA GLU A 200 6.05 7.88 -5.84
C GLU A 200 5.36 8.32 -4.54
N LYS A 201 5.91 7.89 -3.39
CA LYS A 201 5.32 8.09 -2.06
C LYS A 201 3.86 7.61 -2.00
N PRO A 202 3.61 6.31 -2.23
CA PRO A 202 2.26 5.79 -2.20
C PRO A 202 1.62 5.95 -0.82
N ILE A 203 0.30 6.01 -0.79
CA ILE A 203 -0.51 5.96 0.43
C ILE A 203 -1.62 4.93 0.30
N VAL A 204 -2.02 4.34 1.42
CA VAL A 204 -3.19 3.45 1.53
C VAL A 204 -4.11 3.99 2.61
N THR A 205 -5.43 3.92 2.44
CA THR A 205 -6.38 4.34 3.48
C THR A 205 -6.58 3.21 4.50
N ASN A 206 -7.16 3.53 5.65
CA ASN A 206 -7.76 2.50 6.52
C ASN A 206 -8.82 1.69 5.75
N TRP A 207 -9.12 0.49 6.26
CA TRP A 207 -10.26 -0.28 5.77
C TRP A 207 -11.58 0.42 6.12
N SER A 208 -12.62 0.26 5.30
CA SER A 208 -13.98 0.66 5.66
C SER A 208 -15.01 -0.23 4.98
N THR A 209 -16.21 -0.33 5.56
CA THR A 209 -17.37 -0.92 4.87
C THR A 209 -18.03 0.07 3.91
N ASN A 210 -17.69 1.35 4.00
CA ASN A 210 -18.14 2.41 3.11
C ASN A 210 -17.04 2.78 2.11
N PRO A 211 -17.21 2.51 0.81
CA PRO A 211 -16.19 2.80 -0.19
C PRO A 211 -15.92 4.31 -0.39
N GLY A 212 -16.83 5.19 0.04
CA GLY A 212 -16.63 6.64 -0.01
C GLY A 212 -15.64 7.17 1.04
N GLU A 213 -15.41 6.42 2.12
CA GLU A 213 -14.44 6.76 3.16
C GLU A 213 -13.01 6.34 2.79
N THR A 214 -12.87 5.53 1.75
CA THR A 214 -11.58 4.99 1.29
C THR A 214 -11.07 5.73 0.06
N VAL A 215 -11.48 6.98 -0.12
CA VAL A 215 -10.93 7.85 -1.16
C VAL A 215 -9.68 8.49 -0.58
N PRO A 216 -8.47 8.22 -1.14
CA PRO A 216 -7.25 8.79 -0.60
C PRO A 216 -7.26 10.32 -0.67
N VAL A 217 -6.83 10.95 0.41
CA VAL A 217 -6.65 12.40 0.48
C VAL A 217 -5.16 12.70 0.40
N ILE A 218 -4.75 13.35 -0.69
CA ILE A 218 -3.38 13.83 -0.87
C ILE A 218 -3.30 15.20 -0.21
N VAL A 219 -2.49 15.30 0.86
CA VAL A 219 -2.25 16.55 1.61
C VAL A 219 -0.94 17.21 1.20
#